data_AF-A0A7S2ACA6-F1
#
_entry.id   AF-A0A7S2ACA6-F1
#
_cell.length_a   1.000
_cell.length_b   1.000
_cell.length_c   1.000
_cell.angle_alpha   90.00
_cell.angle_beta   90.00
_cell.angle_gamma   90.00
#
_symmetry.space_group_name_H-M   'P 1'
#
loop_
_entity.id
_entity.type
_entity.pdbx_description
1 polymer ?
#
loop_
_entity_poly.entity_id
_entity_poly.type
_entity_poly.pdbx_seq_one_letter_code
_entity_poly.pdbx_strand_id
1 'polypeptide(L)'
;KLLSPTKTAMQVAKMAHAAGKSAPPVPVQAAYGLFGLGAYVVFSHAAGGEFSAILTLAVVFQCLALTLLALQVMSKRSAAGISARALILDAAALCLRLSSTTWLNGYLPVDMTGDWIYQAFDFVSLAIVAWLLYQVFTTYRGTYQEAEDSLAALPFVLGSLILAA
;
A
#
# COMPACT_ATOMS: atom_id res chain seq x y z
N LYS A 1 3.46 46.03 -28.37
CA LYS A 1 4.63 45.20 -27.97
C LYS A 1 4.15 43.75 -27.83
N LEU A 2 4.07 43.04 -28.95
CA LEU A 2 3.63 41.64 -29.02
C LEU A 2 4.72 40.76 -28.40
N LEU A 3 4.43 40.12 -27.26
CA LEU A 3 5.33 39.14 -26.65
C LEU A 3 5.48 37.95 -27.61
N SER A 4 6.72 37.68 -28.02
CA SER A 4 7.05 36.68 -29.03
C SER A 4 6.74 35.25 -28.55
N PRO A 5 6.18 34.39 -29.42
CA PRO A 5 5.74 33.02 -29.09
C PRO A 5 6.88 32.12 -28.57
N THR A 6 8.13 32.45 -28.90
CA THR A 6 9.34 31.79 -28.42
C THR A 6 9.57 31.93 -26.91
N LYS A 7 9.18 33.05 -26.30
CA LYS A 7 9.35 33.24 -24.85
C LYS A 7 8.38 32.37 -24.05
N THR A 8 7.16 32.19 -24.56
CA THR A 8 6.14 31.33 -23.96
C THR A 8 6.54 29.86 -24.02
N ALA A 9 7.01 29.37 -25.17
CA ALA A 9 7.48 27.99 -25.32
C ALA A 9 8.68 27.67 -24.39
N MET A 10 9.61 28.61 -24.26
CA MET A 10 10.77 28.47 -23.38
C MET A 10 10.38 28.49 -21.89
N GLN A 11 9.36 29.26 -21.49
CA GLN A 11 8.83 29.21 -20.13
C GLN A 11 8.07 27.92 -19.82
N VAL A 12 7.27 27.42 -20.77
CA VAL A 12 6.56 26.12 -20.63
C VAL A 12 7.56 24.97 -20.53
N ALA A 13 8.61 24.96 -21.36
CA ALA A 13 9.67 23.95 -21.27
C ALA A 13 10.46 24.03 -19.94
N LYS A 14 10.69 25.24 -19.41
CA LYS A 14 11.35 25.43 -18.12
C LYS A 14 10.48 24.99 -16.94
N MET A 15 9.15 25.20 -17.01
CA MET A 15 8.19 24.67 -16.03
C MET A 15 8.05 23.15 -16.11
N ALA A 16 8.04 22.57 -17.31
CA ALA A 16 8.02 21.12 -17.51
C ALA A 16 9.30 20.45 -17.00
N HIS A 17 10.47 21.06 -17.22
CA HIS A 17 11.75 20.57 -16.70
C HIS A 17 11.88 20.74 -15.17
N ALA A 18 11.26 21.79 -14.60
CA ALA A 18 11.21 21.99 -13.14
C ALA A 18 10.25 21.01 -12.45
N ALA A 19 9.12 20.65 -13.09
CA ALA A 19 8.18 19.66 -12.57
C ALA A 19 8.83 18.28 -12.40
N GLY A 20 9.74 17.90 -13.29
CA GLY A 20 10.49 16.62 -13.23
C GLY A 20 11.61 16.55 -12.17
N LYS A 21 11.95 17.67 -11.51
CA LYS A 21 12.97 17.75 -10.44
C LYS A 21 12.38 17.92 -9.05
N SER A 22 11.07 17.81 -8.91
CA SER A 22 10.40 17.85 -7.62
C SER A 22 10.70 16.53 -6.90
N ALA A 23 11.65 16.55 -5.97
CA ALA A 23 11.87 15.41 -5.10
C ALA A 23 10.53 15.01 -4.45
N PRO A 24 10.24 13.70 -4.26
CA PRO A 24 9.00 13.28 -3.64
C PRO A 24 8.87 13.92 -2.25
N PRO A 25 7.64 14.14 -1.75
CA PRO A 25 7.44 14.77 -0.44
C PRO A 25 8.28 14.07 0.64
N VAL A 26 8.83 14.85 1.57
CA VAL A 26 9.63 14.34 2.71
C VAL A 26 9.00 13.11 3.40
N PRO A 27 7.67 13.05 3.68
CA PRO A 27 7.08 11.85 4.29
C PRO A 27 7.18 10.59 3.40
N VAL A 28 7.13 10.75 2.08
CA VAL A 28 7.27 9.64 1.12
C VAL A 28 8.72 9.13 1.10
N GLN A 29 9.69 10.04 1.12
CA GLN A 29 11.11 9.65 1.22
C GLN A 29 11.40 8.93 2.54
N ALA A 30 10.85 9.44 3.65
CA ALA A 30 10.99 8.82 4.96
C ALA A 30 10.37 7.41 4.99
N ALA A 31 9.19 7.23 4.38
CA ALA A 31 8.58 5.91 4.26
C ALA A 31 9.46 4.94 3.46
N TYR A 32 9.96 5.33 2.29
CA TYR A 32 10.88 4.49 1.52
C TYR A 32 12.16 4.14 2.30
N GLY A 33 12.74 5.11 3.01
CA GLY A 33 13.93 4.89 3.83
C GLY A 33 13.69 3.91 4.98
N LEU A 34 12.60 4.09 5.73
CA LEU A 34 12.24 3.25 6.88
C LEU A 34 11.93 1.81 6.46
N PHE A 35 11.06 1.64 5.47
CA PHE A 35 10.67 0.30 5.00
C PHE A 35 11.82 -0.37 4.21
N GLY A 36 12.64 0.40 3.50
CA GLY A 36 13.85 -0.10 2.84
C GLY A 36 14.89 -0.61 3.84
N LEU A 37 15.10 0.10 4.95
CA LEU A 37 15.95 -0.36 6.04
C LEU A 37 15.38 -1.62 6.70
N GLY A 38 14.06 -1.64 6.97
CA GLY A 38 13.38 -2.83 7.52
C GLY A 38 13.53 -4.05 6.60
N ALA A 39 13.33 -3.87 5.30
CA ALA A 39 13.53 -4.91 4.29
C ALA A 39 14.98 -5.41 4.26
N TYR A 40 15.96 -4.51 4.37
CA TYR A 40 17.37 -4.88 4.46
C TYR A 40 17.69 -5.70 5.73
N VAL A 41 17.12 -5.33 6.88
CA VAL A 41 17.28 -6.08 8.14
C VAL A 41 16.66 -7.48 8.03
N VAL A 42 15.49 -7.60 7.41
CA VAL A 42 14.86 -8.90 7.13
C VAL A 42 15.75 -9.71 6.19
N PHE A 43 16.27 -9.11 5.12
CA PHE A 43 17.13 -9.78 4.16
C PHE A 43 18.50 -10.18 4.74
N SER A 44 19.05 -9.41 5.68
CA SER A 44 20.31 -9.74 6.34
C SER A 44 20.16 -10.90 7.34
N HIS A 45 19.00 -11.00 8.01
CA HIS A 45 18.64 -12.20 8.78
C HIS A 45 18.34 -13.40 7.86
N ALA A 46 17.72 -13.15 6.71
CA ALA A 46 17.43 -14.16 5.69
C ALA A 46 18.68 -14.77 5.04
N ALA A 47 19.84 -14.12 5.16
CA ALA A 47 21.10 -14.61 4.61
C ALA A 47 21.53 -15.96 5.20
N GLY A 48 20.85 -16.43 6.28
CA GLY A 48 20.92 -17.82 6.76
C GLY A 48 20.33 -18.88 5.83
N GLY A 49 19.62 -18.51 4.76
CA GLY A 49 19.14 -19.44 3.72
C GLY A 49 17.68 -19.88 3.84
N GLU A 50 16.92 -19.33 4.78
CA GLU A 50 15.55 -19.72 5.04
C GLU A 50 14.56 -19.07 4.05
N PHE A 51 13.82 -19.90 3.30
CA PHE A 51 12.78 -19.44 2.36
C PHE A 51 11.68 -18.60 3.04
N SER A 52 11.55 -18.71 4.36
CA SER A 52 10.61 -18.00 5.21
C SER A 52 10.74 -16.46 5.12
N ALA A 53 11.93 -15.97 4.80
CA ALA A 53 12.20 -14.54 4.73
C ALA A 53 11.48 -13.85 3.55
N ILE A 54 11.18 -14.59 2.47
CA ILE A 54 10.46 -14.06 1.31
C ILE A 54 9.04 -13.65 1.72
N LEU A 55 8.39 -14.45 2.58
CA LEU A 55 7.08 -14.14 3.12
C LEU A 55 7.12 -12.87 3.99
N THR A 56 8.15 -12.76 4.85
CA THR A 56 8.35 -11.57 5.70
C THR A 56 8.61 -10.31 4.86
N LEU A 57 9.40 -10.45 3.79
CA LEU A 57 9.67 -9.35 2.87
C LEU A 57 8.39 -8.92 2.12
N ALA A 58 7.54 -9.87 1.73
CA ALA A 58 6.27 -9.58 1.07
C ALA A 58 5.34 -8.73 1.94
N VAL A 59 5.19 -9.06 3.24
CA VAL A 59 4.34 -8.25 4.15
C VAL A 59 4.94 -6.86 4.43
N VAL A 60 6.27 -6.73 4.46
CA VAL A 60 6.94 -5.42 4.55
C VAL A 60 6.63 -4.54 3.33
N PHE A 61 6.72 -5.11 2.11
CA PHE A 61 6.36 -4.39 0.89
C PHE A 61 4.87 -4.04 0.81
N GLN A 62 4.01 -4.96 1.24
CA GLN A 62 2.57 -4.71 1.32
C GLN A 62 2.27 -3.55 2.27
N CYS A 63 2.89 -3.52 3.45
CA CYS A 63 2.73 -2.44 4.42
C CYS A 63 3.26 -1.10 3.88
N LEU A 64 4.39 -1.11 3.15
CA LEU A 64 4.89 0.07 2.46
C LEU A 64 3.88 0.59 1.42
N ALA A 65 3.33 -0.28 0.58
CA ALA A 65 2.34 0.10 -0.42
C ALA A 65 1.11 0.76 0.21
N LEU A 66 0.58 0.19 1.29
CA LEU A 66 -0.55 0.75 2.04
C LEU A 66 -0.20 2.08 2.71
N THR A 67 1.01 2.21 3.25
CA THR A 67 1.49 3.47 3.84
C THR A 67 1.59 4.58 2.80
N LEU A 68 2.12 4.27 1.61
CA LEU A 68 2.19 5.21 0.50
C LEU A 68 0.80 5.64 0.02
N LEU A 69 -0.15 4.70 -0.04
CA LEU A 69 -1.54 5.00 -0.35
C LEU A 69 -2.18 5.92 0.71
N ALA A 70 -1.95 5.64 1.99
CA ALA A 70 -2.40 6.51 3.08
C ALA A 70 -1.80 7.92 2.97
N LEU A 71 -0.50 8.04 2.72
CA LEU A 71 0.17 9.32 2.49
C LEU A 71 -0.39 10.07 1.27
N GLN A 72 -0.74 9.35 0.20
CA GLN A 72 -1.39 9.94 -0.97
C GLN A 72 -2.76 10.52 -0.62
N VAL A 73 -3.60 9.78 0.12
CA VAL A 73 -4.90 10.27 0.60
C VAL A 73 -4.74 11.50 1.48
N MET A 74 -3.79 11.48 2.41
CA MET A 74 -3.52 12.62 3.30
C MET A 74 -3.06 13.86 2.53
N SER A 75 -2.17 13.67 1.55
CA SER A 75 -1.58 14.77 0.77
C SER A 75 -2.59 15.37 -0.22
N LYS A 76 -3.38 14.52 -0.88
CA LYS A 76 -4.41 14.96 -1.84
C LYS A 76 -5.71 15.39 -1.18
N ARG A 77 -5.96 14.98 0.07
CA ARG A 77 -7.23 15.16 0.80
C ARG A 77 -8.45 14.76 -0.03
N SER A 78 -8.33 13.64 -0.73
CA SER A 78 -9.35 13.14 -1.65
C SER A 78 -9.25 11.62 -1.77
N ALA A 79 -10.40 10.98 -1.91
CA ALA A 79 -10.52 9.55 -2.20
C ALA A 79 -10.76 9.28 -3.70
N ALA A 80 -10.61 10.29 -4.56
CA ALA A 80 -10.77 10.13 -6.01
C ALA A 80 -9.71 9.16 -6.59
N GLY A 81 -10.17 8.16 -7.35
CA GLY A 81 -9.33 7.13 -7.96
C GLY A 81 -8.93 5.98 -7.02
N ILE A 82 -9.49 5.89 -5.81
CA ILE A 82 -9.29 4.77 -4.88
C ILE A 82 -10.52 3.87 -4.89
N SER A 83 -10.32 2.58 -5.13
CA SER A 83 -11.37 1.57 -5.05
C SER A 83 -11.58 1.15 -3.59
N ALA A 84 -12.77 1.43 -3.05
CA ALA A 84 -13.15 0.96 -1.72
C ALA A 84 -13.34 -0.56 -1.73
N ARG A 85 -13.85 -1.12 -2.83
CA ARG A 85 -14.05 -2.57 -2.97
C ARG A 85 -12.73 -3.34 -2.94
N ALA A 86 -11.69 -2.82 -3.58
CA ALA A 86 -10.35 -3.40 -3.49
C ALA A 86 -9.81 -3.35 -2.05
N LEU A 87 -9.95 -2.22 -1.37
CA LEU A 87 -9.54 -2.10 0.04
C LEU A 87 -10.31 -3.06 0.98
N ILE A 88 -11.59 -3.32 0.71
CA ILE A 88 -12.37 -4.33 1.45
C ILE A 88 -11.83 -5.73 1.21
N LEU A 89 -11.48 -6.08 -0.03
CA LEU A 89 -10.87 -7.37 -0.36
C LEU A 89 -9.50 -7.54 0.30
N ASP A 90 -8.67 -6.49 0.31
CA ASP A 90 -7.38 -6.49 1.02
C ASP A 90 -7.56 -6.66 2.53
N ALA A 91 -8.53 -5.96 3.13
CA ALA A 91 -8.86 -6.12 4.55
C ALA A 91 -9.31 -7.55 4.87
N ALA A 92 -10.19 -8.13 4.04
CA ALA A 92 -10.65 -9.50 4.21
C ALA A 92 -9.50 -10.50 4.09
N ALA A 93 -8.63 -10.33 3.09
CA ALA A 93 -7.45 -11.17 2.90
C ALA A 93 -6.48 -11.08 4.09
N LEU A 94 -6.23 -9.88 4.62
CA LEU A 94 -5.43 -9.66 5.82
C LEU A 94 -6.04 -10.33 7.05
N CYS A 95 -7.35 -10.18 7.29
CA CYS A 95 -8.04 -10.84 8.41
C CYS A 95 -7.95 -12.38 8.32
N LEU A 96 -8.16 -12.96 7.14
CA LEU A 96 -8.05 -14.40 6.92
C LEU A 96 -6.61 -14.89 7.16
N ARG A 97 -5.62 -14.14 6.65
CA ARG A 97 -4.20 -14.43 6.87
C ARG A 97 -3.82 -14.36 8.35
N LEU A 98 -4.21 -13.29 9.05
CA LEU A 98 -3.99 -13.13 10.49
C LEU A 98 -4.64 -14.25 11.30
N SER A 99 -5.86 -14.64 10.93
CA SER A 99 -6.57 -15.75 11.60
C SER A 99 -5.80 -17.06 11.42
N SER A 100 -5.24 -17.30 10.23
CA SER A 100 -4.40 -18.47 9.95
C SER A 100 -3.07 -18.46 10.72
N THR A 101 -2.40 -17.31 10.79
CA THR A 101 -1.10 -17.18 11.47
C THR A 101 -1.19 -17.15 12.99
N THR A 102 -2.29 -16.65 13.56
CA THR A 102 -2.50 -16.59 15.02
C THR A 102 -3.15 -17.86 15.59
N TRP A 103 -4.08 -18.47 14.87
CA TRP A 103 -4.83 -19.64 15.38
C TRP A 103 -4.20 -20.97 14.95
N LEU A 104 -3.80 -21.10 13.70
CA LEU A 104 -3.40 -22.38 13.11
C LEU A 104 -1.88 -22.61 13.15
N ASN A 105 -1.08 -21.59 13.45
CA ASN A 105 0.39 -21.59 13.29
C ASN A 105 0.85 -22.11 11.90
N GLY A 106 -0.02 -22.06 10.89
CA GLY A 106 0.15 -22.81 9.65
C GLY A 106 1.07 -22.15 8.61
N TYR A 107 1.50 -20.92 8.85
CA TYR A 107 2.26 -20.09 7.89
C TYR A 107 3.34 -19.24 8.55
N LEU A 108 3.64 -19.49 9.83
CA LEU A 108 4.64 -18.72 10.55
C LEU A 108 6.03 -19.10 10.05
N PRO A 109 6.90 -18.13 9.70
CA PRO A 109 8.32 -18.39 9.56
C PRO A 109 8.82 -19.16 10.79
N VAL A 110 9.54 -20.26 10.59
CA VAL A 110 10.09 -21.11 11.68
C VAL A 110 11.19 -20.38 12.48
N ASP A 111 11.55 -19.18 12.01
CA ASP A 111 12.62 -18.34 12.54
C ASP A 111 12.06 -17.20 13.43
N MET A 112 12.89 -16.61 14.28
CA MET A 112 12.51 -15.56 15.26
C MET A 112 11.79 -14.32 14.67
N THR A 113 11.88 -14.10 13.36
CA THR A 113 11.14 -13.07 12.60
C THR A 113 9.65 -13.42 12.43
N GLY A 114 9.28 -14.70 12.44
CA GLY A 114 7.91 -15.17 12.29
C GLY A 114 7.04 -14.96 13.52
N ASP A 115 7.61 -15.15 14.72
CA ASP A 115 6.85 -15.16 15.97
C ASP A 115 6.16 -13.82 16.28
N TRP A 116 6.69 -12.69 15.79
CA TRP A 116 6.13 -11.37 16.09
C TRP A 116 6.22 -10.34 14.97
N ILE A 117 7.29 -10.32 14.17
CA ILE A 117 7.49 -9.26 13.17
C ILE A 117 6.49 -9.42 12.01
N TYR A 118 6.31 -10.65 11.53
CA TYR A 118 5.32 -10.96 10.49
C TYR A 118 3.91 -10.53 10.91
N GLN A 119 3.48 -10.94 12.11
CA GLN A 119 2.17 -10.59 12.67
C GLN A 119 2.04 -9.08 12.91
N ALA A 120 3.09 -8.40 13.37
CA ALA A 120 3.08 -6.95 13.59
C ALA A 120 2.86 -6.18 12.29
N PHE A 121 3.54 -6.54 11.20
CA PHE A 121 3.34 -5.89 9.89
C PHE A 121 1.94 -6.15 9.31
N ASP A 122 1.39 -7.35 9.50
CA ASP A 122 0.02 -7.67 9.11
C ASP A 122 -1.00 -6.86 9.94
N PHE A 123 -0.81 -6.72 11.26
CA PHE A 123 -1.64 -5.86 12.12
C PHE A 123 -1.58 -4.38 11.71
N VAL A 124 -0.38 -3.85 11.46
CA VAL A 124 -0.20 -2.46 11.01
C VAL A 124 -0.86 -2.26 9.66
N SER A 125 -0.68 -3.20 8.73
CA SER A 125 -1.33 -3.16 7.42
C SER A 125 -2.86 -3.13 7.54
N LEU A 126 -3.42 -3.98 8.42
CA LEU A 126 -4.86 -4.00 8.67
C LEU A 126 -5.37 -2.68 9.26
N ALA A 127 -4.63 -2.10 10.20
CA ALA A 127 -4.96 -0.80 10.78
C ALA A 127 -4.95 0.33 9.74
N ILE A 128 -3.96 0.34 8.84
CA ILE A 128 -3.86 1.33 7.75
C ILE A 128 -5.03 1.16 6.77
N VAL A 129 -5.37 -0.07 6.38
CA VAL A 129 -6.50 -0.34 5.48
C VAL A 129 -7.82 0.07 6.13
N ALA A 130 -8.03 -0.25 7.41
CA ALA A 130 -9.22 0.16 8.15
C ALA A 130 -9.34 1.69 8.23
N TRP A 131 -8.22 2.38 8.48
CA TRP A 131 -8.16 3.83 8.45
C TRP A 131 -8.47 4.40 7.06
N LEU A 132 -7.92 3.82 5.99
CA LEU A 132 -8.22 4.19 4.61
C LEU A 132 -9.71 4.02 4.29
N LEU A 133 -10.30 2.88 4.66
CA LEU A 133 -11.74 2.63 4.49
C LEU A 133 -12.59 3.64 5.24
N TYR A 134 -12.22 3.97 6.48
CA TYR A 134 -12.89 5.01 7.25
C TYR A 134 -12.82 6.38 6.54
N GLN A 135 -11.66 6.73 6.00
CA GLN A 135 -11.47 7.98 5.27
C GLN A 135 -12.29 8.01 3.97
N VAL A 136 -12.38 6.90 3.23
CA VAL A 136 -13.17 6.81 2.01
C VAL A 136 -14.67 6.92 2.30
N PHE A 137 -15.18 6.19 3.29
CA PHE A 137 -16.62 6.15 3.59
C PHE A 137 -17.14 7.33 4.41
N THR A 138 -16.29 7.97 5.23
CA THR A 138 -16.71 9.02 6.15
C THR A 138 -16.22 10.39 5.70
N THR A 139 -14.90 10.58 5.60
CA THR A 139 -14.29 11.90 5.43
C THR A 139 -14.34 12.40 3.98
N TYR A 140 -14.04 11.51 3.03
CA TYR A 140 -13.88 11.84 1.62
C TYR A 140 -14.97 11.23 0.73
N ARG A 141 -16.09 10.83 1.33
CA ARG A 141 -17.24 10.25 0.61
C ARG A 141 -17.73 11.13 -0.53
N GLY A 142 -17.69 12.46 -0.37
CA GLY A 142 -18.07 13.40 -1.43
C GLY A 142 -17.12 13.43 -2.63
N THR A 143 -15.89 12.94 -2.51
CA THR A 143 -14.91 12.81 -3.60
C THR A 143 -14.75 11.38 -4.11
N TYR A 144 -15.39 10.42 -3.44
CA TYR A 144 -15.35 9.02 -3.78
C TYR A 144 -16.25 8.76 -4.99
N GLN A 145 -15.69 8.11 -6.02
CA GLN A 145 -16.34 7.91 -7.31
C GLN A 145 -17.00 6.53 -7.36
N GLU A 146 -18.14 6.38 -6.66
CA GLU A 146 -18.88 5.11 -6.60
C GLU A 146 -19.21 4.52 -7.99
N ALA A 147 -19.49 5.38 -8.97
CA ALA A 147 -19.78 4.97 -10.34
C ALA A 147 -18.57 4.36 -11.07
N GLU A 148 -17.35 4.74 -10.68
CA GLU A 148 -16.11 4.20 -11.26
C GLU A 148 -15.63 2.94 -10.52
N ASP A 149 -15.98 2.77 -9.22
CA ASP A 149 -15.69 1.56 -8.44
C ASP A 149 -16.69 0.41 -8.70
N SER A 150 -16.78 0.00 -9.96
CA SER A 150 -17.69 -1.04 -10.46
C SER A 150 -17.19 -2.48 -10.24
N LEU A 151 -16.07 -2.68 -9.54
CA LEU A 151 -15.45 -3.99 -9.35
C LEU A 151 -16.43 -4.95 -8.68
N ALA A 152 -16.89 -5.99 -9.38
CA ALA A 152 -17.78 -6.99 -8.79
C ALA A 152 -16.99 -7.88 -7.82
N ALA A 153 -16.88 -7.49 -6.55
CA ALA A 153 -16.08 -8.21 -5.57
C ALA A 153 -16.58 -9.65 -5.33
N LEU A 154 -17.89 -9.89 -5.49
CA LEU A 154 -18.54 -11.17 -5.22
C LEU A 154 -18.03 -12.34 -6.09
N PRO A 155 -17.94 -12.24 -7.44
CA PRO A 155 -17.37 -13.33 -8.25
C PRO A 155 -15.91 -13.62 -7.94
N PHE A 156 -15.11 -12.63 -7.53
CA PHE A 156 -13.73 -12.88 -7.10
C PHE A 156 -13.67 -13.70 -5.81
N VAL A 157 -14.52 -13.37 -4.83
CA VAL A 157 -14.62 -14.12 -3.57
C VAL A 157 -15.15 -15.54 -3.81
N LEU A 158 -16.19 -15.70 -4.64
CA LEU A 158 -16.71 -17.03 -4.96
C LEU A 158 -15.68 -17.87 -5.73
N GLY A 159 -14.98 -17.27 -6.69
CA GLY A 159 -13.90 -17.95 -7.42
C GLY A 159 -12.75 -18.38 -6.51
N SER A 160 -12.35 -17.55 -5.56
CA SER A 160 -11.29 -17.90 -4.60
C SER A 160 -11.71 -18.99 -3.64
N LEU A 161 -12.97 -18.98 -3.17
CA LEU A 161 -13.51 -20.05 -2.31
C LEU A 161 -13.63 -21.38 -3.05
N ILE A 162 -14.05 -21.38 -4.32
CA ILE A 162 -14.10 -22.60 -5.13
C ILE A 162 -12.70 -23.17 -5.36
N LEU A 163 -11.70 -22.33 -5.63
CA LEU A 163 -10.33 -22.78 -5.84
C LEU A 163 -9.66 -23.28 -4.54
N ALA A 164 -10.09 -22.76 -3.39
CA ALA A 164 -9.54 -23.13 -2.09
C ALA A 164 -10.16 -24.42 -1.51
N ALA A 165 -11.29 -24.90 -2.05
CA ALA A 165 -12.01 -26.10 -1.63
C ALA A 165 -11.51 -27.36 -2.36
#